data_AF-A0A7W3LRT4-F1
#
_entry.id   AF-A0A7W3LRT4-F1
#
_cell.length_a   1.000
_cell.length_b   1.000
_cell.length_c   1.000
_cell.angle_alpha   90.00
_cell.angle_beta   90.00
_cell.angle_gamma   90.00
#
_symmetry.space_group_name_H-M   'P 1'
#
loop_
_entity.id
_entity.type
_entity.pdbx_description
1 polymer ?
#
loop_
_entity_poly.entity_id
_entity_poly.type
_entity_poly.pdbx_seq_one_letter_code
_entity_poly.pdbx_strand_id
1 'polypeptide(L)' 'MGGGTDAKPFHRIGIQGFPFAPLLLTPDLDYFGMFHRVGERAPVEGLGFGTRVLDRFLDVRWPTTPPRRRR' A
#
# COMPACT_ATOMS: atom_id res chain seq x y z
N MET A 1 -6.03 6.46 -10.11
CA MET A 1 -6.75 6.02 -8.88
C MET A 1 -8.24 6.25 -9.08
N GLY A 2 -9.02 5.18 -9.23
CA GLY A 2 -10.46 5.22 -9.55
C GLY A 2 -11.42 5.22 -8.36
N GLY A 3 -10.94 5.57 -7.16
CA GLY A 3 -11.73 5.64 -5.93
C GLY A 3 -10.99 6.48 -4.89
N GLY A 4 -11.72 7.20 -4.04
CA GLY A 4 -11.12 7.91 -2.91
C GLY A 4 -10.57 6.91 -1.90
N THR A 5 -9.33 7.10 -1.46
CA THR A 5 -8.74 6.33 -0.36
C THR A 5 -8.83 7.13 0.94
N ASP A 6 -8.68 6.45 2.07
CA ASP A 6 -8.58 7.11 3.39
C ASP A 6 -7.39 8.09 3.48
N ALA A 7 -6.43 8.02 2.54
CA ALA A 7 -5.34 8.97 2.45
C ALA A 7 -5.76 10.37 1.96
N LYS A 8 -6.89 10.48 1.24
CA LYS A 8 -7.34 11.73 0.60
C LYS A 8 -7.53 12.89 1.60
N PRO A 9 -8.18 12.72 2.76
CA PRO A 9 -8.34 13.80 3.73
C PRO A 9 -7.02 14.29 4.33
N PHE A 10 -6.02 13.41 4.48
CA PHE A 10 -4.74 13.74 5.14
C PHE A 10 -3.86 14.70 4.35
N HIS A 11 -4.04 14.77 3.02
CA HIS A 11 -3.37 15.76 2.19
C HIS A 11 -3.63 17.20 2.67
N ARG A 12 -4.84 17.47 3.21
CA ARG A 12 -5.22 18.80 3.71
C ARG A 12 -4.42 19.25 4.94
N ILE A 13 -3.80 18.32 5.67
CA ILE A 13 -2.97 18.62 6.85
C ILE A 13 -1.48 18.41 6.58
N GLY A 14 -1.08 18.37 5.30
CA GLY A 14 0.33 18.29 4.91
C GLY A 14 0.95 16.89 4.97
N ILE A 15 0.15 15.83 5.18
CA ILE A 15 0.65 14.45 5.14
C ILE A 15 0.59 13.94 3.71
N GLN A 16 1.75 13.56 3.17
CA GLN A 16 1.84 12.95 1.83
C GLN A 16 1.51 11.46 1.91
N GLY A 17 0.51 11.02 1.16
CA GLY A 17 0.13 9.61 1.03
C GLY A 17 0.67 8.99 -0.26
N PHE A 18 1.20 7.79 -0.16
CA PHE A 18 1.68 6.98 -1.29
C PHE A 18 0.91 5.65 -1.32
N PRO A 19 -0.37 5.66 -1.72
CA PRO A 19 -1.20 4.45 -1.69
C PRO A 19 -0.69 3.40 -2.68
N PHE A 20 -0.43 2.19 -2.17
CA PHE A 20 -0.17 1.00 -2.96
C PHE A 20 -0.68 -0.24 -2.20
N ALA A 21 -0.99 -1.31 -2.94
CA ALA A 21 -1.29 -2.62 -2.36
C ALA A 21 -0.30 -3.64 -2.98
N PRO A 22 0.54 -4.34 -2.19
CA PRO A 22 1.54 -5.24 -2.72
C PRO A 22 0.95 -6.60 -3.09
N LEU A 23 -0.05 -6.62 -3.98
CA LEU A 23 -0.68 -7.86 -4.42
C LEU A 23 0.05 -8.40 -5.65
N LEU A 24 0.62 -9.59 -5.55
CA LEU A 24 1.15 -10.29 -6.71
C LEU A 24 -0.03 -10.80 -7.55
N LEU A 25 -0.15 -10.26 -8.76
CA LEU A 25 -1.18 -10.65 -9.73
C LEU A 25 -0.64 -11.70 -10.69
N THR A 26 -1.47 -12.68 -10.98
CA THR A 26 -1.21 -13.63 -12.08
C THR A 26 -1.78 -13.06 -13.39
N PRO A 27 -1.23 -13.43 -14.56
CA PRO A 27 -1.66 -12.86 -15.85
C PRO A 27 -3.12 -13.14 -16.22
N ASP A 28 -3.70 -14.19 -15.66
CA ASP A 28 -5.07 -14.67 -15.89
C ASP A 28 -6.13 -14.01 -14.99
N LEU A 29 -5.71 -13.22 -13.99
CA LEU A 29 -6.63 -12.59 -13.05
C LEU A 29 -6.96 -11.15 -13.45
N ASP A 30 -8.21 -10.91 -13.86
CA ASP A 30 -8.75 -9.55 -14.04
C ASP A 30 -9.01 -8.88 -12.69
N TYR A 31 -7.94 -8.42 -12.05
CA TYR A 31 -8.01 -7.81 -10.72
C TYR A 31 -8.81 -6.50 -10.68
N PHE A 32 -8.59 -5.63 -11.66
CA PHE A 32 -9.28 -4.34 -11.69
C PHE A 32 -10.76 -4.48 -12.04
N GLY A 33 -11.13 -5.40 -12.92
CA GLY A 33 -12.53 -5.67 -13.25
C GLY A 33 -13.35 -6.24 -12.09
N MET A 34 -12.69 -6.86 -11.11
CA MET A 34 -13.32 -7.42 -9.91
C MET A 34 -13.67 -6.39 -8.82
N PHE A 35 -13.14 -5.16 -8.87
CA PHE A 35 -13.36 -4.18 -7.80
C PHE A 35 -14.85 -3.93 -7.56
N HIS A 36 -15.31 -4.20 -6.34
CA HIS A 36 -16.70 -4.06 -5.92
C HIS A 36 -17.69 -4.91 -6.74
N ARG A 37 -17.22 -6.00 -7.34
CA ARG A 37 -18.05 -6.96 -8.08
C ARG A 37 -18.22 -8.26 -7.29
N VAL A 38 -19.24 -9.03 -7.68
CA VAL A 38 -19.42 -10.39 -7.17
C VAL A 38 -18.22 -11.24 -7.59
N GLY A 39 -17.65 -11.99 -6.65
CA GLY A 39 -16.48 -12.83 -6.89
C GLY A 39 -15.13 -12.11 -6.78
N GLU A 40 -15.11 -10.88 -6.23
CA GLU A 40 -13.88 -10.20 -5.81
C GLU A 40 -13.07 -11.12 -4.88
N ARG A 41 -11.80 -11.34 -5.22
CA ARG A 41 -10.91 -12.27 -4.53
C ARG A 41 -9.45 -11.90 -4.75
N ALA A 42 -8.61 -12.37 -3.84
CA ALA A 42 -7.17 -12.31 -3.95
C ALA A 42 -6.58 -13.73 -3.98
N PRO A 43 -5.56 -14.00 -4.81
CA PRO A 43 -4.79 -15.24 -4.73
C PRO A 43 -4.12 -15.40 -3.36
N VAL A 44 -4.13 -16.60 -2.79
CA VAL A 44 -3.53 -16.87 -1.47
C VAL A 44 -2.01 -16.64 -1.52
N GLU A 45 -1.37 -17.06 -2.61
CA GLU A 45 0.05 -16.81 -2.88
C GLU A 45 0.34 -15.31 -2.99
N GLY A 46 -0.63 -14.55 -3.53
CA GLY A 46 -0.57 -13.09 -3.63
C GLY A 46 -0.58 -12.41 -2.26
N LEU A 47 -1.39 -12.91 -1.32
CA LEU A 47 -1.38 -12.43 0.06
C LEU A 47 -0.03 -12.71 0.73
N GLY A 48 0.50 -13.93 0.60
CA GLY A 48 1.79 -14.31 1.18
C GLY A 48 2.95 -13.47 0.64
N PHE A 49 2.94 -13.17 -0.67
CA PHE A 49 3.89 -12.22 -1.26
C PHE A 49 3.73 -10.81 -0.68
N GLY A 50 2.51 -10.31 -0.61
CA GLY A 50 2.22 -8.98 -0.09
C GLY A 50 2.66 -8.77 1.35
N THR A 51 2.49 -9.77 2.21
CA THR A 51 2.99 -9.74 3.59
C THR A 51 4.51 -9.57 3.63
N ARG A 52 5.28 -10.30 2.81
CA ARG A 52 6.75 -10.18 2.77
C ARG A 52 7.21 -8.82 2.26
N VAL A 53 6.53 -8.27 1.25
CA VAL A 53 6.82 -6.92 0.73
C VAL A 53 6.56 -5.87 1.82
N LEU A 54 5.42 -5.95 2.50
CA LEU A 54 5.07 -5.01 3.56
C LEU A 54 6.02 -5.11 4.75
N ASP A 55 6.36 -6.33 5.16
CA ASP A 55 7.35 -6.60 6.23
C ASP A 55 8.69 -5.92 5.91
N ARG A 56 9.24 -6.15 4.72
CA ARG A 56 10.50 -5.53 4.29
C ARG A 56 10.39 -4.01 4.11
N PHE A 57 9.25 -3.51 3.65
CA PHE A 57 9.01 -2.08 3.47
C PHE A 57 8.97 -1.34 4.81
N LEU A 58 8.39 -1.98 5.84
CA LEU A 58 8.29 -1.43 7.19
C LEU A 58 9.54 -1.68 8.05
N ASP A 59 10.39 -2.64 7.66
CA ASP A 59 11.74 -2.87 8.21
C ASP A 59 12.74 -1.74 7.86
N VAL A 60 12.24 -0.53 7.63
CA VAL A 60 13.04 0.68 7.68
C VAL A 60 13.39 0.95 9.14
N ARG A 61 14.64 0.68 9.51
CA ARG A 61 15.20 1.17 10.78
C ARG A 61 15.05 2.68 10.78
N TRP A 62 14.09 3.18 11.54
CA TRP A 62 13.95 4.60 11.81
C TRP A 62 15.27 5.09 12.41
N PRO A 63 15.94 6.11 11.84
CA PRO A 63 17.10 6.70 12.48
C PRO A 63 16.62 7.24 13.83
N THR A 64 17.03 6.59 14.92
CA THR A 64 16.72 6.97 16.30
C THR A 64 17.29 8.35 16.68
N THR A 65 18.00 9.01 15.76
CA THR A 65 18.55 10.35 15.93
C THR A 65 17.70 11.37 15.18
N PRO A 66 16.96 12.26 15.88
CA PRO A 66 16.27 13.35 15.22
C PRO A 66 17.29 14.29 14.53
N PRO A 67 16.94 14.89 13.37
CA PRO A 67 17.83 15.82 12.69
C PRO A 67 18.16 17.00 13.62
N ARG A 68 19.45 17.29 13.83
CA ARG A 68 19.89 18.47 14.58
C ARG A 68 19.34 19.71 13.87
N ARG A 69 18.52 20.50 14.58
CA ARG A 69 18.12 21.83 14.13
C ARG A 69 19.40 22.62 13.83
N ARG A 70 19.59 23.02 12.56
CA ARG A 70 20.58 24.02 12.20
C ARG A 70 20.14 25.33 12.84
N ARG A 71 21.04 25.94 13.63
CA ARG A 71 20.89 27.31 14.14
C ARG A 71 20.94 28.29 12.98
#